data_AF-A0A6G3Z5W7-F1
#
_entry.id   AF-A0A6G3Z5W7-F1
#
_cell.length_a   1.000
_cell.length_b   1.000
_cell.length_c   1.000
_cell.angle_alpha   90.00
_cell.angle_beta   90.00
_cell.angle_gamma   90.00
#
_symmetry.space_group_name_H-M   'P 1'
#
loop_
_entity.id
_entity.type
_entity.pdbx_description
1 polymer ?
#
loop_
_entity_poly.entity_id
_entity_poly.type
_entity_poly.pdbx_seq_one_letter_code
_entity_poly.pdbx_strand_id
1 'polypeptide(L)'
;MDKAPCLTIPATCVCILSAVVGITLGMTSSAIADGIPGVTFGDETGADPSQPITTPAEEDYTQAMLIGYAAAEQGDYQTALINFRRALEARSGDQYALAAIANMEAYIERQRQEALRRQRLIDLQAVVDQAVQARDWACAAASVDEMITLVPENSLDRSRFVAYRGELSALLDARADIENWSTVCPG
;
A
#
# COMPACT_ATOMS: atom_id res chain seq x y z
N MET A 1 -3.64 43.97 -28.99
CA MET A 1 -3.82 42.81 -29.90
C MET A 1 -3.59 41.55 -29.07
N ASP A 2 -4.25 41.37 -27.93
CA ASP A 2 -5.68 41.10 -27.77
C ASP A 2 -6.20 39.93 -28.61
N LYS A 3 -6.46 38.85 -27.87
CA LYS A 3 -7.64 37.97 -27.91
C LYS A 3 -7.40 36.54 -28.41
N ALA A 4 -7.16 35.63 -27.45
CA ALA A 4 -7.68 34.28 -27.51
C ALA A 4 -9.22 34.31 -27.40
N PRO A 5 -9.92 33.25 -27.83
CA PRO A 5 -10.47 32.42 -26.75
C PRO A 5 -10.44 30.91 -27.00
N CYS A 6 -10.38 30.23 -25.85
CA CYS A 6 -10.62 28.83 -25.57
C CYS A 6 -11.71 28.18 -26.42
N LEU A 7 -11.43 26.97 -26.91
CA LEU A 7 -12.46 26.05 -27.37
C LEU A 7 -13.05 25.31 -26.15
N THR A 8 -14.17 25.83 -25.66
CA THR A 8 -15.11 25.14 -24.78
C THR A 8 -15.94 24.15 -25.61
N ILE A 9 -16.00 22.88 -25.19
CA ILE A 9 -17.03 21.93 -25.65
C ILE A 9 -18.00 21.70 -24.48
N PRO A 10 -19.33 21.78 -24.70
CA PRO A 10 -20.33 21.88 -23.65
C PRO A 10 -20.72 20.55 -23.01
N ALA A 11 -21.40 20.71 -21.88
CA ALA A 11 -21.94 19.73 -20.98
C ALA A 11 -22.99 18.77 -21.59
N THR A 12 -23.28 17.74 -20.79
CA THR A 12 -24.56 17.03 -20.65
C THR A 12 -25.02 16.11 -21.79
N CYS A 13 -24.89 14.80 -21.54
CA CYS A 13 -25.95 13.85 -21.89
C CYS A 13 -26.43 13.19 -20.60
N VAL A 14 -27.45 13.81 -19.99
CA VAL A 14 -28.30 13.20 -18.97
C VAL A 14 -29.35 12.39 -19.73
N CYS A 15 -29.29 11.07 -19.64
CA CYS A 15 -30.45 10.23 -19.88
C CYS A 15 -31.02 9.81 -18.51
N ILE A 16 -32.13 10.47 -18.20
CA ILE A 16 -33.12 10.14 -17.18
C ILE A 16 -33.74 8.78 -17.55
N LEU A 17 -33.91 7.88 -16.59
CA LEU A 17 -35.21 7.32 -16.19
C LEU A 17 -35.00 6.10 -15.26
N SER A 18 -35.55 6.23 -14.04
CA SER A 18 -36.46 5.28 -13.38
C SER A 18 -35.94 3.83 -13.19
N ALA A 19 -36.04 3.19 -12.03
CA ALA A 19 -37.01 3.34 -10.96
C ALA A 19 -36.51 2.64 -9.70
N VAL A 20 -37.03 3.14 -8.60
CA VAL A 20 -37.17 2.52 -7.29
C VAL A 20 -37.53 1.04 -7.37
N VAL A 21 -36.72 0.17 -6.78
CA VAL A 21 -37.20 -1.06 -6.13
C VAL A 21 -36.43 -1.22 -4.83
N GLY A 22 -36.94 -0.56 -3.79
CA GLY A 22 -36.69 -0.97 -2.43
C GLY A 22 -37.44 -2.28 -2.19
N ILE A 23 -36.72 -3.32 -1.78
CA ILE A 23 -37.31 -4.50 -1.17
C ILE A 23 -36.71 -4.60 0.23
N THR A 24 -37.35 -3.86 1.14
CA THR A 24 -37.42 -4.22 2.55
C THR A 24 -38.49 -5.29 2.69
N LEU A 25 -38.06 -6.55 2.78
CA LEU A 25 -38.83 -7.68 3.31
C LEU A 25 -37.92 -8.28 4.37
N GLY A 26 -38.29 -8.44 5.63
CA GLY A 26 -39.55 -8.26 6.32
C GLY A 26 -39.29 -8.93 7.67
N MET A 27 -39.34 -8.16 8.75
CA MET A 27 -39.32 -8.70 10.09
C MET A 27 -40.58 -9.53 10.28
N THR A 28 -40.45 -10.82 10.56
CA THR A 28 -41.51 -11.58 11.22
C THR A 28 -41.03 -11.96 12.60
N SER A 29 -41.40 -11.13 13.56
CA SER A 29 -41.45 -11.50 14.98
C SER A 29 -42.56 -12.54 15.15
N SER A 30 -42.20 -13.76 15.54
CA SER A 30 -43.16 -14.73 16.05
C SER A 30 -43.41 -14.41 17.52
N ALA A 31 -44.63 -13.96 17.81
CA ALA A 31 -45.13 -13.79 19.15
C ALA A 31 -45.38 -15.15 19.83
N ILE A 32 -45.02 -15.16 21.11
CA ILE A 32 -45.31 -16.10 22.19
C ILE A 32 -46.81 -16.34 22.36
N ALA A 33 -47.24 -17.59 22.50
CA ALA A 33 -48.36 -18.02 23.36
C ALA A 33 -48.56 -19.55 23.28
N ASP A 34 -48.20 -20.28 24.34
CA ASP A 34 -49.16 -21.16 25.02
C ASP A 34 -48.53 -21.66 26.33
N GLY A 35 -49.18 -21.28 27.43
CA GLY A 35 -48.77 -21.62 28.78
C GLY A 35 -49.07 -23.07 29.11
N ILE A 36 -48.05 -23.78 29.61
CA ILE A 36 -48.25 -25.00 30.38
C ILE A 36 -48.27 -24.61 31.87
N PRO A 37 -49.39 -24.79 32.58
CA PRO A 37 -49.40 -24.68 34.03
C PRO A 37 -48.83 -25.97 34.62
N GLY A 38 -47.85 -25.84 35.50
CA GLY A 38 -47.53 -26.89 36.48
C GLY A 38 -46.20 -27.60 36.30
N VAL A 39 -45.10 -26.84 36.21
CA VAL A 39 -43.81 -27.39 36.62
C VAL A 39 -43.09 -26.41 37.52
N THR A 40 -43.26 -26.61 38.82
CA THR A 40 -42.37 -26.08 39.86
C THR A 40 -41.11 -26.93 39.82
N PHE A 41 -40.04 -26.42 39.21
CA PHE A 41 -38.70 -26.93 39.43
C PHE A 41 -37.89 -25.87 40.15
N GLY A 42 -37.42 -26.26 41.33
CA GLY A 42 -36.09 -25.93 41.83
C GLY A 42 -35.73 -24.47 41.88
N ASP A 43 -35.84 -23.92 43.08
CA ASP A 43 -34.84 -22.99 43.62
C ASP A 43 -33.46 -23.66 43.49
N GLU A 44 -32.79 -23.45 42.37
CA GLU A 44 -31.38 -23.81 42.19
C GLU A 44 -30.65 -22.56 41.73
N THR A 45 -30.05 -21.92 42.73
CA THR A 45 -28.98 -20.94 42.60
C THR A 45 -27.79 -21.60 41.89
N GLY A 46 -27.94 -21.87 40.60
CA GLY A 46 -26.93 -22.44 39.72
C GLY A 46 -26.24 -21.31 38.99
N ALA A 47 -25.25 -20.68 39.62
CA ALA A 47 -24.20 -20.02 38.86
C ALA A 47 -23.52 -21.10 38.02
N ASP A 48 -23.87 -21.17 36.74
CA ASP A 48 -23.15 -21.97 35.74
C ASP A 48 -21.71 -21.44 35.63
N PRO A 49 -20.67 -22.17 36.07
CA PRO A 49 -19.30 -21.71 36.02
C PRO A 49 -18.65 -21.99 34.65
N SER A 50 -19.43 -22.27 33.60
CA SER A 50 -18.89 -22.66 32.28
C SER A 50 -18.42 -21.48 31.42
N GLN A 51 -18.45 -20.24 31.93
CA GLN A 51 -17.80 -19.11 31.27
C GLN A 51 -16.28 -19.22 31.48
N PRO A 52 -15.46 -19.30 30.42
CA PRO A 52 -14.01 -19.18 30.57
C PRO A 52 -13.72 -17.85 31.25
N ILE A 53 -13.06 -17.86 32.41
CA ILE A 53 -12.56 -16.64 33.04
C ILE A 53 -11.42 -16.13 32.14
N THR A 54 -11.75 -15.39 31.08
CA THR A 54 -10.76 -14.60 30.34
C THR A 54 -10.34 -13.45 31.24
N THR A 55 -9.05 -13.39 31.56
CA THR A 55 -8.52 -12.26 32.32
C THR A 55 -8.58 -11.01 31.44
N PRO A 56 -8.67 -9.80 32.01
CA PRO A 56 -8.61 -8.56 31.22
C PRO A 56 -7.40 -8.49 30.29
N ALA A 57 -6.25 -9.01 30.73
CA ALA A 57 -5.05 -9.10 29.91
C ALA A 57 -5.20 -10.04 28.70
N GLU A 58 -5.96 -11.13 28.83
CA GLU A 58 -6.26 -12.04 27.71
C GLU A 58 -7.20 -11.40 26.69
N GLU A 59 -8.17 -10.60 27.16
CA GLU A 59 -9.06 -9.82 26.31
C GLU A 59 -8.29 -8.71 25.57
N ASP A 60 -7.47 -7.95 26.27
CA ASP A 60 -6.60 -6.91 25.71
C ASP A 60 -5.65 -7.50 24.65
N TYR A 61 -5.02 -8.64 24.95
CA TYR A 61 -4.19 -9.38 24.00
C TYR A 61 -4.98 -9.75 22.74
N THR A 62 -6.14 -10.39 22.91
CA THR A 62 -6.96 -10.89 21.80
C THR A 62 -7.43 -9.73 20.92
N GLN A 63 -7.93 -8.66 21.53
CA GLN A 63 -8.39 -7.47 20.82
C GLN A 63 -7.25 -6.80 20.06
N ALA A 64 -6.10 -6.62 20.70
CA ALA A 64 -4.94 -6.01 20.07
C ALA A 64 -4.42 -6.86 18.89
N MET A 65 -4.40 -8.18 19.01
CA MET A 65 -4.04 -9.08 17.92
C MET A 65 -5.03 -8.96 16.75
N LEU A 66 -6.34 -8.96 17.01
CA LEU A 66 -7.37 -8.83 15.98
C LEU A 66 -7.26 -7.51 15.21
N ILE A 67 -7.10 -6.38 15.93
CA ILE A 67 -6.93 -5.07 15.30
C ILE A 67 -5.61 -5.03 14.50
N GLY A 68 -4.54 -5.60 15.06
CA GLY A 68 -3.24 -5.67 14.41
C GLY A 68 -3.30 -6.39 13.06
N TYR A 69 -3.93 -7.56 13.01
CA TYR A 69 -4.11 -8.30 11.77
C TYR A 69 -5.04 -7.59 10.78
N ALA A 70 -6.16 -7.05 11.25
CA ALA A 70 -7.07 -6.30 10.39
C ALA A 70 -6.40 -5.08 9.74
N ALA A 71 -5.53 -4.37 10.48
CA ALA A 71 -4.75 -3.26 9.96
C ALA A 71 -3.67 -3.73 8.96
N ALA A 72 -2.99 -4.84 9.26
CA ALA A 72 -1.98 -5.43 8.37
C ALA A 72 -2.58 -5.88 7.03
N GLU A 73 -3.78 -6.46 7.04
CA GLU A 73 -4.53 -6.84 5.84
C GLU A 73 -4.91 -5.62 4.98
N GLN A 74 -5.17 -4.49 5.61
CA GLN A 74 -5.45 -3.21 4.94
C GLN A 74 -4.18 -2.49 4.46
N GLY A 75 -2.98 -3.01 4.77
CA GLY A 75 -1.70 -2.36 4.47
C GLY A 75 -1.33 -1.22 5.41
N ASP A 76 -2.08 -1.01 6.49
CA ASP A 76 -1.75 -0.04 7.55
C ASP A 76 -0.78 -0.67 8.56
N TYR A 77 0.47 -0.81 8.13
CA TYR A 77 1.50 -1.48 8.90
C TYR A 77 1.90 -0.71 10.17
N GLN A 78 1.71 0.61 10.21
CA GLN A 78 2.00 1.41 11.40
C GLN A 78 0.94 1.15 12.49
N THR A 79 -0.35 1.17 12.14
CA THR A 79 -1.43 0.82 13.07
C THR A 79 -1.30 -0.64 13.50
N ALA A 80 -0.95 -1.55 12.59
CA ALA A 80 -0.71 -2.95 12.92
C ALA A 80 0.40 -3.11 13.96
N LEU A 81 1.56 -2.49 13.73
CA LEU A 81 2.71 -2.53 14.63
C LEU A 81 2.39 -2.02 16.04
N ILE A 82 1.63 -0.92 16.14
CA ILE A 82 1.20 -0.37 17.44
C ILE A 82 0.36 -1.40 18.20
N ASN A 83 -0.59 -2.06 17.53
CA ASN A 83 -1.46 -3.02 18.19
C ASN A 83 -0.75 -4.34 18.53
N PHE A 84 0.17 -4.83 17.70
CA PHE A 84 0.97 -6.00 18.08
C PHE A 84 1.90 -5.72 19.27
N ARG A 85 2.41 -4.48 19.42
CA ARG A 85 3.15 -4.08 20.62
C ARG A 85 2.26 -4.06 21.87
N ARG A 86 1.02 -3.58 21.77
CA ARG A 86 0.03 -3.67 22.86
C ARG A 86 -0.29 -5.13 23.23
N ALA A 87 -0.41 -6.01 22.24
CA ALA A 87 -0.60 -7.44 22.50
C ALA A 87 0.59 -8.03 23.28
N LEU A 88 1.83 -7.65 22.92
CA LEU A 88 3.03 -8.08 23.64
C LEU A 88 3.12 -7.52 25.07
N GLU A 89 2.60 -6.31 25.30
CA GLU A 89 2.49 -5.72 26.65
C GLU A 89 1.48 -6.49 27.51
N ALA A 90 0.34 -6.88 26.94
CA ALA A 90 -0.68 -7.67 27.63
C ALA A 90 -0.22 -9.11 27.90
N ARG A 91 0.57 -9.69 26.99
CA ARG A 91 1.18 -11.01 27.13
C ARG A 91 2.67 -10.98 26.81
N SER A 92 3.46 -10.71 27.84
CA SER A 92 4.92 -10.65 27.73
C SER A 92 5.52 -11.97 27.23
N GLY A 93 6.38 -11.90 26.22
CA GLY A 93 7.09 -13.06 25.67
C GLY A 93 6.28 -13.90 24.67
N ASP A 94 5.09 -13.44 24.29
CA ASP A 94 4.27 -14.11 23.28
C ASP A 94 4.98 -14.14 21.92
N GLN A 95 5.17 -15.36 21.39
CA GLN A 95 5.92 -15.57 20.16
C GLN A 95 5.15 -15.10 18.92
N TYR A 96 3.81 -15.10 18.95
CA TYR A 96 2.99 -14.66 17.83
C TYR A 96 3.04 -13.14 17.70
N ALA A 97 2.91 -12.41 18.81
CA ALA A 97 3.04 -10.95 18.84
C ALA A 97 4.44 -10.50 18.38
N LEU A 98 5.51 -11.17 18.87
CA LEU A 98 6.88 -10.88 18.43
C LEU A 98 7.09 -11.11 16.93
N ALA A 99 6.61 -12.22 16.39
CA ALA A 99 6.69 -12.50 14.96
C ALA A 99 5.91 -11.48 14.14
N ALA A 100 4.72 -11.08 14.59
CA ALA A 100 3.91 -10.07 13.93
C ALA A 100 4.60 -8.69 13.91
N ILE A 101 5.22 -8.28 15.02
CA ILE A 101 6.03 -7.05 15.10
C ILE A 101 7.17 -7.08 14.08
N ALA A 102 7.96 -8.16 14.05
CA ALA A 102 9.09 -8.30 13.14
C ALA A 102 8.64 -8.24 11.67
N ASN A 103 7.51 -8.88 11.34
CA ASN A 103 6.92 -8.79 10.01
C ASN A 103 6.54 -7.35 9.64
N MET A 104 5.87 -6.63 10.54
CA MET A 104 5.46 -5.24 10.27
C MET A 104 6.66 -4.32 10.09
N GLU A 105 7.71 -4.47 10.90
CA GLU A 105 8.95 -3.70 10.75
C GLU A 105 9.61 -3.95 9.40
N ALA A 106 9.63 -5.21 8.92
CA ALA A 106 10.15 -5.55 7.61
C ALA A 106 9.32 -4.95 6.46
N TYR A 107 7.98 -4.92 6.57
CA TYR A 107 7.13 -4.29 5.56
C TYR A 107 7.30 -2.77 5.51
N ILE A 108 7.37 -2.11 6.67
CA ILE A 108 7.58 -0.66 6.76
C ILE A 108 8.92 -0.28 6.13
N GLU A 109 9.99 -1.01 6.44
CA GLU A 109 11.30 -0.74 5.86
C GLU A 109 11.30 -0.97 4.34
N ARG A 110 10.64 -2.04 3.87
CA ARG A 110 10.48 -2.27 2.42
C ARG A 110 9.77 -1.12 1.72
N GLN A 111 8.65 -0.64 2.26
CA GLN A 111 7.93 0.51 1.70
C GLN A 111 8.82 1.77 1.65
N ARG A 112 9.62 1.99 2.69
CA ARG A 112 10.58 3.11 2.73
C ARG A 112 11.62 3.00 1.62
N GLN A 113 12.23 1.83 1.46
CA GLN A 113 13.23 1.59 0.41
C GLN A 113 12.63 1.71 -0.99
N GLU A 114 11.40 1.22 -1.21
CA GLU A 114 10.68 1.39 -2.47
C GLU A 114 10.41 2.87 -2.77
N ALA A 115 10.05 3.67 -1.76
CA ALA A 115 9.85 5.11 -1.92
C ALA A 115 11.16 5.83 -2.28
N LEU A 116 12.27 5.50 -1.61
CA LEU A 116 13.59 6.06 -1.92
C LEU A 116 14.05 5.69 -3.33
N ARG A 117 13.91 4.41 -3.70
CA ARG A 117 14.22 3.93 -5.06
C ARG A 117 13.40 4.68 -6.10
N ARG A 118 12.10 4.87 -5.86
CA ARG A 118 11.22 5.62 -6.77
C ARG A 118 11.65 7.07 -6.90
N GLN A 119 12.03 7.71 -5.80
CA GLN A 119 12.53 9.08 -5.84
C GLN A 119 13.82 9.16 -6.66
N ARG A 120 14.77 8.25 -6.45
CA ARG A 120 16.03 8.23 -7.22
C ARG A 120 15.78 8.06 -8.72
N LEU A 121 14.81 7.23 -9.12
CA LEU A 121 14.42 7.10 -10.53
C LEU A 121 13.87 8.41 -11.12
N ILE A 122 13.08 9.16 -10.35
CA ILE A 122 12.57 10.47 -10.78
C ILE A 122 13.71 11.47 -10.95
N ASP A 123 14.63 11.52 -9.98
CA ASP A 123 15.78 12.42 -10.01
C ASP A 123 16.68 12.11 -11.21
N LEU A 124 16.97 10.82 -11.44
CA LEU A 124 17.77 10.37 -12.59
C LEU A 124 17.12 10.72 -13.93
N GLN A 125 15.79 10.61 -14.04
CA GLN A 125 15.11 11.01 -15.27
C GLN A 125 15.33 12.48 -15.60
N ALA A 126 15.31 13.37 -14.59
CA ALA A 126 15.59 14.79 -14.79
C ALA A 126 17.05 15.02 -15.23
N VAL A 127 18.01 14.27 -14.67
CA VAL A 127 19.42 14.33 -15.09
C VAL A 127 19.57 13.89 -16.54
N VAL A 128 18.93 12.79 -16.94
CA VAL A 128 18.91 12.31 -18.34
C VAL A 128 18.36 13.39 -19.27
N ASP A 129 17.22 14.00 -18.93
CA ASP A 129 16.59 15.02 -19.77
C ASP A 129 17.49 16.25 -19.95
N GLN A 130 18.16 16.69 -18.88
CA GLN A 130 19.12 17.79 -18.94
C GLN A 130 20.35 17.43 -19.78
N ALA A 131 20.91 16.24 -19.56
CA ALA A 131 22.09 15.76 -20.28
C ALA A 131 21.81 15.63 -21.79
N VAL A 132 20.65 15.08 -22.17
CA VAL A 132 20.22 14.99 -23.57
C VAL A 132 20.07 16.37 -24.22
N GLN A 133 19.47 17.35 -23.51
CA GLN A 133 19.36 18.73 -24.00
C GLN A 133 20.73 19.39 -24.19
N ALA A 134 21.66 19.14 -23.27
CA ALA A 134 23.06 19.58 -23.35
C ALA A 134 23.89 18.80 -24.39
N ARG A 135 23.33 17.73 -24.97
CA ARG A 135 24.01 16.78 -25.86
C ARG A 135 25.19 16.07 -25.18
N ASP A 136 25.10 15.92 -23.88
CA ASP A 136 26.02 15.17 -23.02
C ASP A 136 25.56 13.71 -22.95
N TRP A 137 25.86 12.97 -24.01
CA TRP A 137 25.44 11.57 -24.13
C TRP A 137 26.14 10.65 -23.13
N ALA A 138 27.34 11.02 -22.69
CA ALA A 138 28.09 10.27 -21.70
C ALA A 138 27.36 10.34 -20.35
N CYS A 139 26.92 11.53 -19.96
CA CYS A 139 26.18 11.66 -18.73
C CYS A 139 24.78 11.03 -18.79
N ALA A 140 24.08 11.20 -19.92
CA ALA A 140 22.79 10.54 -20.13
C ALA A 140 22.91 9.00 -20.00
N ALA A 141 23.93 8.39 -20.61
CA ALA A 141 24.15 6.95 -20.54
C ALA A 141 24.44 6.47 -19.12
N ALA A 142 25.31 7.17 -18.39
CA ALA A 142 25.65 6.83 -17.01
C ALA A 142 24.42 6.89 -16.08
N SER A 143 23.56 7.91 -16.24
CA SER A 143 22.31 7.99 -15.47
C SER A 143 21.34 6.85 -15.80
N VAL A 144 21.21 6.47 -17.08
CA VAL A 144 20.38 5.33 -17.48
C VAL A 144 20.94 4.01 -16.94
N ASP A 145 22.26 3.84 -16.88
CA ASP A 145 22.86 2.66 -16.26
C ASP A 145 22.49 2.55 -14.78
N GLU A 146 22.48 3.66 -14.04
CA GLU A 146 21.99 3.65 -12.66
C GLU A 146 20.50 3.26 -12.60
N MET A 147 19.65 3.80 -13.48
CA MET A 147 18.23 3.42 -13.55
C MET A 147 18.05 1.90 -13.76
N ILE A 148 18.88 1.27 -14.62
CA ILE A 148 18.87 -0.18 -14.87
C ILE A 148 19.14 -0.98 -13.59
N THR A 149 20.03 -0.50 -12.71
CA THR A 149 20.33 -1.17 -11.43
C THR A 149 19.19 -1.03 -10.42
N LEU A 150 18.42 0.05 -10.51
CA LEU A 150 17.32 0.34 -9.59
C LEU A 150 16.05 -0.43 -9.96
N VAL A 151 15.82 -0.77 -11.22
CA VAL A 151 14.61 -1.50 -11.64
C VAL A 151 14.75 -3.03 -11.54
N PRO A 152 13.65 -3.77 -11.29
CA PRO A 152 13.66 -5.23 -11.23
C PRO A 152 14.11 -5.87 -12.55
N GLU A 153 14.85 -6.99 -12.47
CA GLU A 153 15.51 -7.60 -13.63
C GLU A 153 14.55 -8.04 -14.74
N ASN A 154 13.40 -8.59 -14.36
CA ASN A 154 12.40 -9.11 -15.31
C ASN A 154 11.28 -8.11 -15.60
N SER A 155 11.52 -6.81 -15.37
CA SER A 155 10.54 -5.75 -15.63
C SER A 155 10.66 -5.21 -17.06
N LEU A 156 9.52 -4.82 -17.62
CA LEU A 156 9.45 -4.11 -18.90
C LEU A 156 10.26 -2.81 -18.87
N ASP A 157 10.28 -2.12 -17.73
CA ASP A 157 11.01 -0.86 -17.55
C ASP A 157 12.52 -1.07 -17.69
N ARG A 158 13.06 -2.19 -17.18
CA ARG A 158 14.47 -2.53 -17.41
C ARG A 158 14.76 -2.77 -18.88
N SER A 159 13.92 -3.51 -19.60
CA SER A 159 14.10 -3.73 -21.04
C SER A 159 14.10 -2.41 -21.81
N ARG A 160 13.22 -1.47 -21.44
CA ARG A 160 13.17 -0.12 -22.02
C ARG A 160 14.44 0.68 -21.74
N PHE A 161 14.92 0.70 -20.51
CA PHE A 161 16.17 1.40 -20.16
C PHE A 161 17.40 0.79 -20.83
N VAL A 162 17.47 -0.55 -20.94
CA VAL A 162 18.55 -1.23 -21.67
C VAL A 162 18.53 -0.86 -23.16
N ALA A 163 17.35 -0.84 -23.79
CA ALA A 163 17.22 -0.41 -25.18
C ALA A 163 17.64 1.05 -25.37
N TYR A 164 17.13 1.94 -24.51
CA TYR A 164 17.46 3.37 -24.54
C TYR A 164 18.96 3.63 -24.32
N ARG A 165 19.60 2.90 -23.41
CA ARG A 165 21.07 2.94 -23.23
C ARG A 165 21.81 2.59 -24.52
N GLY A 166 21.33 1.60 -25.26
CA GLY A 166 21.90 1.24 -26.57
C GLY A 166 21.79 2.37 -27.61
N GLU A 167 20.66 3.08 -27.64
CA GLU A 167 20.47 4.25 -28.51
C GLU A 167 21.45 5.38 -28.15
N LEU A 168 21.66 5.63 -26.86
CA LEU A 168 22.64 6.61 -26.37
C LEU A 168 24.08 6.21 -26.73
N SER A 169 24.43 4.92 -26.64
CA SER A 169 25.75 4.42 -27.07
C SER A 169 25.99 4.61 -28.57
N ALA A 170 24.98 4.39 -29.42
CA ALA A 170 25.11 4.63 -30.85
C ALA A 170 25.35 6.12 -31.18
N LEU A 171 24.74 7.04 -30.43
CA LEU A 171 24.99 8.49 -30.56
C LEU A 171 26.39 8.89 -30.11
N LEU A 172 26.94 8.20 -29.11
CA LEU A 172 28.33 8.36 -28.67
C LEU A 172 29.30 7.94 -29.77
N ASP A 173 29.13 6.74 -30.34
CA ASP A 173 30.03 6.18 -31.37
C ASP A 173 30.01 6.98 -32.68
N ALA A 174 28.88 7.62 -33.00
CA ALA A 174 28.72 8.42 -34.21
C ALA A 174 29.45 9.78 -34.18
N ARG A 175 29.91 10.25 -33.00
CA ARG A 175 30.61 11.53 -32.86
C ARG A 175 32.11 11.33 -32.66
N ALA A 176 32.90 11.82 -33.61
CA ALA A 176 34.36 11.78 -33.57
C ALA A 176 35.00 12.82 -32.62
N ASP A 177 34.23 13.74 -32.04
CA ASP A 177 34.73 14.81 -31.18
C ASP A 177 34.79 14.35 -29.71
N ILE A 178 35.84 13.59 -29.40
CA ILE A 178 36.19 13.05 -28.08
C ILE A 178 36.38 14.16 -27.01
N GLU A 179 36.63 15.41 -27.42
CA GLU A 179 36.98 16.50 -26.51
C GLU A 179 35.80 17.13 -25.75
N ASN A 180 34.54 16.82 -26.10
CA ASN A 180 33.35 17.33 -25.40
C ASN A 180 32.80 16.35 -24.35
N TRP A 181 33.60 15.38 -23.92
CA TRP A 181 33.24 14.50 -22.79
C TRP A 181 33.10 15.32 -21.50
N SER A 182 31.90 15.37 -20.94
CA SER A 182 31.77 15.84 -19.56
C SER A 182 32.40 14.77 -18.68
N THR A 183 33.37 15.20 -17.89
CA THR A 183 34.17 14.31 -17.04
C THR A 183 33.44 13.90 -15.77
N VAL A 184 32.30 14.51 -15.47
CA VAL A 184 31.57 14.30 -14.22
C VAL A 184 30.07 14.58 -14.43
N CYS A 185 29.24 13.54 -14.34
CA CYS A 185 27.82 13.76 -14.03
C CYS A 185 27.69 14.36 -12.63
N PRO A 186 26.93 15.44 -12.44
CA PRO A 186 26.49 15.79 -11.09
C PRO A 186 25.60 14.64 -10.57
N GLY A 187 26.07 13.94 -9.55
CA GLY A 187 25.38 12.81 -8.91
C GLY A 187 24.25 13.23 -7.99
#